data_AF-A0A0J0Y9S4-F1
#
_entry.id   AF-A0A0J0Y9S4-F1
#
_cell.length_a   1.000
_cell.length_b   1.000
_cell.length_c   1.000
_cell.angle_alpha   90.00
_cell.angle_beta   90.00
_cell.angle_gamma   90.00
#
_symmetry.space_group_name_H-M   'P 1'
#
loop_
_entity.id
_entity.type
_entity.pdbx_description
1 polymer ?
#
loop_
_entity_poly.entity_id
_entity_poly.type
_entity_poly.pdbx_seq_one_letter_code
_entity_poly.pdbx_strand_id
1 'polypeptide(L)'
;MPLSRWTCVRILTAGVLASLAVGCAAVPGDPYYDGGGYYPAPSSMTVYEQPGVIYTAPPLGWRDYPPPPSGWREDAWRERQWREARERQWREAQERERREADRRREADRRRDADRREADRREAERRRDAERWEAERRRDWDQRRKEDQLLRHPNPDVARERQLQFERDRRAEREAERERRNQAFQPQPGDRPNPRPDWR
;
A
#
# COMPACT_ATOMS: atom_id res chain seq x y z
N MET A 1 -21.45 18.72 -7.40
CA MET A 1 -20.51 18.03 -8.31
C MET A 1 -19.58 17.16 -7.48
N PRO A 2 -19.64 15.82 -7.58
CA PRO A 2 -18.78 14.96 -6.77
C PRO A 2 -17.37 14.98 -7.34
N LEU A 3 -16.45 15.64 -6.65
CA LEU A 3 -15.02 15.61 -6.96
C LEU A 3 -14.53 14.16 -6.80
N SER A 4 -14.02 13.61 -7.88
CA SER A 4 -13.50 12.24 -7.95
C SER A 4 -12.46 12.01 -6.86
N ARG A 5 -12.48 10.83 -6.22
CA ARG A 5 -11.46 10.41 -5.23
C ARG A 5 -10.02 10.59 -5.77
N TRP A 6 -9.87 10.59 -7.09
CA TRP A 6 -8.63 10.77 -7.82
C TRP A 6 -8.12 12.22 -7.89
N THR A 7 -8.99 13.23 -7.78
CA THR A 7 -8.57 14.64 -7.73
C THR A 7 -8.10 15.00 -6.33
N CYS A 8 -8.73 14.47 -5.27
CA CYS A 8 -8.34 14.73 -3.89
C CYS A 8 -6.93 14.19 -3.57
N VAL A 9 -6.58 13.01 -4.07
CA VAL A 9 -5.24 12.42 -3.87
C VAL A 9 -4.16 13.27 -4.53
N ARG A 10 -4.40 13.80 -5.73
CA ARG A 10 -3.41 14.65 -6.45
C ARG A 10 -3.16 15.98 -5.74
N ILE A 11 -4.19 16.58 -5.16
CA ILE A 11 -4.07 17.85 -4.42
C ILE A 11 -3.28 17.63 -3.12
N LEU A 12 -3.51 16.52 -2.43
CA LEU A 12 -2.76 16.16 -1.21
C LEU A 12 -1.28 15.88 -1.50
N THR A 13 -0.96 15.15 -2.58
CA THR A 13 0.45 14.89 -2.94
C THR A 13 1.18 16.16 -3.39
N ALA A 14 0.49 17.07 -4.10
CA ALA A 14 1.05 18.35 -4.48
C ALA A 14 1.33 19.26 -3.26
N GLY A 15 0.43 19.26 -2.27
CA GLY A 15 0.61 20.02 -1.03
C GLY A 15 1.80 19.56 -0.20
N VAL A 16 2.00 18.25 -0.05
CA VAL A 16 3.11 17.67 0.73
C VAL A 16 4.47 17.97 0.09
N LEU A 17 4.56 17.89 -1.24
CA LEU A 17 5.78 18.25 -1.97
C LEU A 17 6.12 19.75 -1.86
N ALA A 18 5.12 20.62 -1.87
CA ALA A 18 5.31 22.06 -1.71
C ALA A 18 5.81 22.43 -0.30
N SER A 19 5.34 21.74 0.75
CA SER A 19 5.80 21.98 2.13
C SER A 19 7.24 21.57 2.38
N LEU A 20 7.76 20.56 1.67
CA LEU A 20 9.15 20.10 1.82
C LEU A 20 10.16 21.06 1.19
N ALA A 21 9.79 21.78 0.11
CA ALA A 21 10.68 22.74 -0.54
C ALA A 21 10.90 24.03 0.28
N VAL A 22 9.94 24.41 1.13
CA VAL A 22 10.03 25.59 1.99
C VAL A 22 10.84 25.31 3.28
N GLY A 23 11.04 24.04 3.64
CA GLY A 23 11.76 23.63 4.87
C GLY A 23 13.27 23.50 4.76
N CYS A 24 13.88 23.63 3.56
CA CYS A 24 15.32 23.41 3.36
C CYS A 24 16.21 24.67 3.43
N ALA A 25 15.66 25.83 3.82
CA ALA A 25 16.42 27.08 3.98
C ALA A 25 16.27 27.64 5.40
N ALA A 26 16.61 26.84 6.41
CA ALA A 26 16.85 27.33 7.76
C ALA A 26 17.91 26.46 8.43
N VAL A 27 19.11 26.45 7.85
CA VAL A 27 20.30 26.17 8.65
C VAL A 27 20.49 27.42 9.50
N PRO A 28 20.39 27.36 10.84
CA PRO A 28 20.79 28.48 11.68
C PRO A 28 22.26 28.76 11.35
N GLY A 29 22.53 29.95 10.84
CA GLY A 29 23.87 30.36 10.41
C GLY A 29 24.88 30.05 11.50
N ASP A 30 25.96 29.38 11.10
CA ASP A 30 27.16 29.25 11.91
C ASP A 30 27.60 30.68 12.31
N PRO A 31 27.66 31.01 13.63
CA PRO A 31 27.94 32.37 14.10
C PRO A 31 29.34 32.87 13.73
N TYR A 32 30.17 32.06 13.09
CA TYR A 32 31.48 32.46 12.59
C TYR A 32 31.46 33.29 11.29
N TYR A 33 30.35 33.30 10.55
CA TYR A 33 30.31 33.94 9.23
C TYR A 33 29.23 35.01 9.03
N ASP A 34 28.43 35.34 10.04
CA ASP A 34 27.49 36.47 9.97
C ASP A 34 28.20 37.81 10.30
N GLY A 35 29.22 38.10 9.50
CA GLY A 35 30.00 39.34 9.55
C GLY A 35 29.36 40.41 8.67
N GLY A 36 28.19 40.91 9.06
CA GLY A 36 27.50 42.01 8.40
C GLY A 36 27.28 43.19 9.34
N GLY A 37 28.19 44.17 9.31
CA GLY A 37 28.33 45.21 10.32
C GLY A 37 27.15 46.18 10.47
N TYR A 38 26.92 46.60 11.72
CA TYR A 38 26.28 47.86 12.10
C TYR A 38 26.88 48.30 13.45
N TYR A 39 27.59 49.42 13.46
CA TYR A 39 28.01 50.08 14.70
C TYR A 39 26.78 50.63 15.44
N PRO A 40 26.74 50.46 16.77
CA PRO A 40 26.57 51.63 17.61
C PRO A 40 27.64 51.68 18.72
N ALA A 41 28.31 52.82 18.80
CA ALA A 41 29.22 53.19 19.90
C ALA A 41 28.41 53.75 21.11
N PRO A 42 29.02 54.05 22.27
CA PRO A 42 30.15 53.42 22.97
C PRO A 42 29.78 53.11 24.44
N SER A 43 30.11 51.93 24.97
CA SER A 43 30.19 51.77 26.42
C SER A 43 31.26 50.77 26.82
N SER A 44 32.31 51.29 27.45
CA SER A 44 33.39 50.58 28.14
C SER A 44 34.09 49.50 27.33
N MET A 45 34.79 49.91 26.26
CA MET A 45 35.83 49.07 25.68
C MET A 45 37.09 49.23 26.54
N THR A 46 37.43 48.21 27.33
CA THR A 46 38.81 48.03 27.76
C THR A 46 39.62 47.82 26.50
N VAL A 47 40.30 48.87 26.05
CA VAL A 47 41.32 48.79 25.01
C VAL A 47 42.40 47.90 25.59
N TYR A 48 42.35 46.61 25.28
CA TYR A 48 43.58 45.84 25.23
C TYR A 48 44.43 46.53 24.18
N GLU A 49 45.55 47.08 24.65
CA GLU A 49 46.61 47.65 23.85
C GLU A 49 46.80 46.77 22.62
N GLN A 50 46.35 47.26 21.46
CA GLN A 50 46.49 46.54 20.21
C GLN A 50 48.00 46.39 20.01
N PRO A 51 48.56 45.17 19.94
CA PRO A 51 49.94 45.04 19.51
C PRO A 51 49.96 45.62 18.11
N GLY A 52 50.61 46.79 17.97
CA GLY A 52 50.78 47.44 16.67
C GLY A 52 51.24 46.36 15.71
N VAL A 53 50.52 46.19 14.62
CA VAL A 53 50.91 45.23 13.59
C VAL A 53 52.23 45.75 13.05
N ILE A 54 53.33 45.27 13.63
CA ILE A 54 54.64 45.40 13.05
C ILE A 54 54.49 44.60 11.76
N TYR A 55 54.39 45.30 10.63
CA TYR A 55 54.74 44.72 9.36
C TYR A 55 56.21 44.30 9.50
N THR A 56 56.45 43.14 10.07
CA THR A 56 57.76 42.52 10.03
C THR A 56 57.96 42.23 8.56
N ALA A 57 58.83 43.01 7.93
CA ALA A 57 59.26 42.69 6.58
C ALA A 57 59.64 41.21 6.58
N PRO A 58 59.11 40.41 5.63
CA PRO A 58 59.38 38.99 5.61
C PRO A 58 60.91 38.80 5.65
N PRO A 59 61.42 37.87 6.48
CA PRO A 59 62.86 37.76 6.71
C PRO A 59 63.58 37.70 5.37
N LEU A 60 64.62 38.51 5.18
CA LEU A 60 65.35 38.68 3.92
C LEU A 60 66.03 37.38 3.39
N GLY A 61 65.81 36.23 4.04
CA GLY A 61 66.39 34.92 3.75
C GLY A 61 65.70 34.08 2.67
N TRP A 62 64.68 34.59 1.96
CA TRP A 62 64.12 33.88 0.79
C TRP A 62 65.13 33.73 -0.36
N ARG A 63 66.24 34.48 -0.31
CA ARG A 63 67.33 34.45 -1.28
C ARG A 63 68.28 33.25 -1.15
N ASP A 64 68.29 32.58 0.00
CA ASP A 64 69.17 31.43 0.27
C ASP A 64 68.49 30.08 -0.01
N TYR A 65 67.25 30.09 -0.50
CA TYR A 65 66.61 28.87 -0.97
C TYR A 65 67.18 28.50 -2.35
N PRO A 66 67.70 27.27 -2.52
CA PRO A 66 68.08 26.81 -3.84
C PRO A 66 66.86 26.93 -4.76
N PRO A 67 67.01 27.48 -5.97
CA PRO A 67 65.91 27.57 -6.91
C PRO A 67 65.33 26.17 -7.10
N PRO A 68 64.01 26.02 -7.14
CA PRO A 68 63.41 24.72 -7.31
C PRO A 68 63.96 24.08 -8.60
N PRO A 69 64.18 22.76 -8.60
CA PRO A 69 64.71 22.06 -9.77
C PRO A 69 63.93 22.41 -11.04
N SER A 70 64.63 22.53 -12.17
CA SER A 70 63.96 22.71 -13.46
C SER A 70 62.96 21.57 -13.68
N GLY A 71 61.69 21.90 -13.94
CA GLY A 71 60.61 20.91 -14.11
C GLY A 71 59.79 20.60 -12.86
N TRP A 72 60.15 21.11 -11.66
CA TRP A 72 59.41 20.79 -10.42
C TRP A 72 57.92 21.13 -10.50
N ARG A 73 57.53 22.18 -11.25
CA ARG A 73 56.12 22.56 -11.43
C ARG A 73 55.38 21.55 -12.29
N GLU A 74 56.02 21.01 -13.31
CA GLU A 74 55.44 20.01 -14.21
C GLU A 74 55.31 18.66 -13.49
N ASP A 75 56.31 18.29 -12.68
CA ASP A 75 56.25 17.10 -11.84
C ASP A 75 55.18 17.21 -10.75
N ALA A 76 55.11 18.35 -10.05
CA ALA A 76 54.07 18.60 -9.04
C ALA A 76 52.66 18.63 -9.66
N TRP A 77 52.53 19.19 -10.87
CA TRP A 77 51.26 19.15 -11.61
C TRP A 77 50.89 17.72 -12.02
N ARG A 78 51.85 16.95 -12.56
CA ARG A 78 51.65 15.54 -12.95
C ARG A 78 51.27 14.68 -11.75
N GLU A 79 51.92 14.89 -10.61
CA GLU A 79 51.63 14.18 -9.37
C GLU A 79 50.22 14.51 -8.84
N ARG A 80 49.82 15.79 -8.88
CA ARG A 80 48.46 16.20 -8.55
C ARG A 80 47.44 15.55 -9.49
N GLN A 81 47.68 15.55 -10.79
CA GLN A 81 46.80 14.91 -11.77
C GLN A 81 46.67 13.40 -11.52
N TRP A 82 47.77 12.73 -11.19
CA TRP A 82 47.76 11.32 -10.88
C TRP A 82 46.98 11.00 -9.60
N ARG A 83 47.12 11.82 -8.54
CA ARG A 83 46.31 11.69 -7.31
C ARG A 83 44.82 11.91 -7.59
N GLU A 84 44.48 12.97 -8.33
CA GLU A 84 43.08 13.26 -8.70
C GLU A 84 42.47 12.17 -9.59
N ALA A 85 43.25 11.58 -10.51
CA ALA A 85 42.80 10.47 -11.34
C ALA A 85 42.55 9.21 -10.51
N ARG A 86 43.46 8.88 -9.60
CA ARG A 86 43.32 7.75 -8.69
C ARG A 86 42.13 7.93 -7.75
N GLU A 87 41.93 9.11 -7.20
CA GLU A 87 40.78 9.41 -6.35
C GLU A 87 39.45 9.30 -7.12
N ARG A 88 39.41 9.81 -8.35
CA ARG A 88 38.24 9.63 -9.23
C ARG A 88 37.95 8.16 -9.49
N GLN A 89 38.96 7.37 -9.83
CA GLN A 89 38.79 5.91 -10.02
C GLN A 89 38.32 5.22 -8.75
N TRP A 90 38.83 5.60 -7.58
CA TRP A 90 38.41 5.03 -6.31
C TRP A 90 36.94 5.32 -6.01
N ARG A 91 36.50 6.57 -6.22
CA ARG A 91 35.09 6.96 -6.04
C ARG A 91 34.17 6.24 -7.02
N GLU A 92 34.58 6.12 -8.28
CA GLU A 92 33.81 5.40 -9.29
C GLU A 92 33.71 3.90 -8.98
N ALA A 93 34.80 3.27 -8.53
CA ALA A 93 34.79 1.88 -8.10
C ALA A 93 33.86 1.65 -6.90
N GLN A 94 33.91 2.53 -5.90
CA GLN A 94 33.00 2.50 -4.75
C GLN A 94 31.54 2.67 -5.15
N GLU A 95 31.24 3.58 -6.09
CA GLU A 95 29.89 3.76 -6.58
C GLU A 95 29.39 2.55 -7.37
N ARG A 96 30.24 1.96 -8.20
CA ARG A 96 29.94 0.72 -8.93
C ARG A 96 29.66 -0.43 -7.97
N GLU A 97 30.46 -0.58 -6.93
CA GLU A 97 30.27 -1.59 -5.87
C GLU A 97 28.92 -1.40 -5.17
N ARG A 98 28.58 -0.16 -4.76
CA ARG A 98 27.29 0.15 -4.13
C ARG A 98 26.11 -0.20 -5.04
N ARG A 99 26.16 0.23 -6.30
CA ARG A 99 25.12 -0.09 -7.30
C ARG A 99 25.01 -1.59 -7.57
N GLU A 100 26.11 -2.33 -7.49
CA GLU A 100 26.09 -3.79 -7.64
C GLU A 100 25.52 -4.47 -6.39
N ALA A 101 25.90 -4.02 -5.19
CA ALA A 101 25.35 -4.50 -3.92
C ALA A 101 23.84 -4.27 -3.85
N ASP A 102 23.35 -3.12 -4.28
CA ASP A 102 21.92 -2.82 -4.36
C ASP A 102 21.20 -3.72 -5.37
N ARG A 103 21.79 -3.94 -6.55
CA ARG A 103 21.26 -4.90 -7.54
C ARG A 103 21.20 -6.33 -7.00
N ARG A 104 22.21 -6.77 -6.25
CA ARG A 104 22.22 -8.09 -5.59
C ARG A 104 21.11 -8.20 -4.54
N ARG A 105 20.97 -7.20 -3.67
CA ARG A 105 19.90 -7.14 -2.66
C ARG A 105 18.52 -7.15 -3.30
N GLU A 106 18.33 -6.41 -4.40
CA GLU A 106 17.06 -6.41 -5.12
C GLU A 106 16.76 -7.77 -5.75
N ALA A 107 17.76 -8.40 -6.38
CA ALA A 107 17.62 -9.75 -6.93
C ALA A 107 17.24 -10.78 -5.85
N ASP A 108 17.85 -10.69 -4.67
CA ASP A 108 17.52 -11.56 -3.54
C ASP A 108 16.09 -11.33 -3.03
N ARG A 109 15.66 -10.07 -2.91
CA ARG A 109 14.27 -9.74 -2.56
C ARG A 109 13.26 -10.30 -3.56
N ARG A 110 13.56 -10.20 -4.86
CA ARG A 110 12.71 -10.77 -5.92
C ARG A 110 12.63 -12.30 -5.80
N ARG A 111 13.77 -12.99 -5.63
CA ARG A 111 13.81 -14.44 -5.42
C ARG A 111 13.05 -14.89 -4.18
N ASP A 112 13.08 -14.11 -3.10
CA ASP A 112 12.32 -14.40 -1.88
C ASP A 112 10.80 -14.18 -2.09
N ALA A 113 10.43 -13.11 -2.79
CA ALA A 113 9.03 -12.87 -3.17
C ALA A 113 8.47 -13.99 -4.05
N ASP A 114 9.23 -14.42 -5.07
CA ASP A 114 8.86 -15.49 -5.98
C ASP A 114 8.68 -16.82 -5.22
N ARG A 115 9.58 -17.13 -4.28
CA ARG A 115 9.47 -18.33 -3.42
C ARG A 115 8.20 -18.28 -2.58
N ARG A 116 7.93 -17.17 -1.89
CA ARG A 116 6.70 -17.00 -1.09
C ARG A 116 5.44 -17.07 -1.94
N GLU A 117 5.50 -16.63 -3.20
CA GLU A 117 4.37 -16.77 -4.12
C GLU A 117 4.17 -18.22 -4.56
N ALA A 118 5.24 -18.94 -4.88
CA ALA A 118 5.19 -20.36 -5.20
C ALA A 118 4.59 -21.18 -4.04
N ASP A 119 5.06 -20.92 -2.80
CA ASP A 119 4.54 -21.56 -1.59
C ASP A 119 3.04 -21.28 -1.39
N ARG A 120 2.61 -20.03 -1.62
CA ARG A 120 1.19 -19.64 -1.54
C ARG A 120 0.35 -20.38 -2.59
N ARG A 121 0.82 -20.44 -3.83
CA ARG A 121 0.13 -21.16 -4.92
C ARG A 121 0.07 -22.66 -4.64
N GLU A 122 1.11 -23.25 -4.05
CA GLU A 122 1.11 -24.65 -3.65
C GLU A 122 0.13 -24.91 -2.50
N ALA A 123 0.12 -24.07 -1.48
CA ALA A 123 -0.84 -24.16 -0.38
C ALA A 123 -2.29 -24.02 -0.86
N GLU A 124 -2.55 -23.12 -1.82
CA GLU A 124 -3.87 -22.97 -2.46
C GLU A 124 -4.26 -24.23 -3.24
N ARG A 125 -3.36 -24.74 -4.09
CA ARG A 125 -3.58 -26.01 -4.82
C ARG A 125 -3.89 -27.17 -3.88
N ARG A 126 -3.18 -27.26 -2.76
CA ARG A 126 -3.42 -28.29 -1.75
C ARG A 126 -4.80 -28.16 -1.13
N ARG A 127 -5.23 -26.95 -0.75
CA ARG A 127 -6.58 -26.70 -0.21
C ARG A 127 -7.67 -27.03 -1.22
N ASP A 128 -7.45 -26.72 -2.49
CA ASP A 128 -8.40 -27.04 -3.55
C ASP A 128 -8.48 -28.54 -3.81
N ALA A 129 -7.34 -29.25 -3.79
CA ALA A 129 -7.31 -30.71 -3.84
C ALA A 129 -8.06 -31.34 -2.66
N GLU A 130 -7.81 -30.86 -1.42
CA GLU A 130 -8.52 -31.31 -0.22
C GLU A 130 -10.04 -31.05 -0.31
N ARG A 131 -10.45 -29.88 -0.82
CA ARG A 131 -11.86 -29.57 -1.08
C ARG A 131 -12.48 -30.51 -2.09
N TRP A 132 -11.80 -30.74 -3.21
CA TRP A 132 -12.26 -31.63 -4.27
C TRP A 132 -12.39 -33.08 -3.79
N GLU A 133 -11.44 -33.57 -2.99
CA GLU A 133 -11.51 -34.90 -2.38
C GLU A 133 -12.65 -35.00 -1.37
N ALA A 134 -12.85 -33.98 -0.53
CA ALA A 134 -13.95 -33.94 0.42
C ALA A 134 -15.32 -33.94 -0.29
N GLU A 135 -15.46 -33.17 -1.37
CA GLU A 135 -16.66 -33.15 -2.21
C GLU A 135 -16.91 -34.51 -2.86
N ARG A 136 -15.88 -35.11 -3.47
CA ARG A 136 -15.97 -36.43 -4.09
C ARG A 136 -16.37 -37.50 -3.07
N ARG A 137 -15.85 -37.43 -1.85
CA ARG A 137 -16.22 -38.35 -0.77
C ARG A 137 -17.69 -38.18 -0.35
N ARG A 138 -18.18 -36.95 -0.25
CA ARG A 138 -19.59 -36.67 0.04
C ARG A 138 -20.51 -37.19 -1.06
N ASP A 139 -20.15 -36.97 -2.33
CA ASP A 139 -20.91 -37.51 -3.48
C ASP A 139 -20.94 -39.04 -3.44
N TRP A 140 -19.80 -39.68 -3.15
CA TRP A 140 -19.73 -41.14 -3.04
C TRP A 140 -20.59 -41.68 -1.90
N ASP A 141 -20.53 -41.05 -0.71
CA ASP A 141 -21.36 -41.42 0.44
C ASP A 141 -22.85 -41.19 0.16
N GLN A 142 -23.19 -40.12 -0.56
CA GLN A 142 -24.57 -39.83 -0.97
C GLN A 142 -25.09 -40.87 -1.94
N ARG A 143 -24.35 -41.19 -3.00
CA ARG A 143 -24.69 -42.27 -3.93
C ARG A 143 -24.88 -43.59 -3.21
N ARG A 144 -24.01 -43.92 -2.25
CA ARG A 144 -24.15 -45.12 -1.41
C ARG A 144 -25.44 -45.15 -0.62
N LYS A 145 -25.84 -44.03 -0.01
CA LYS A 145 -27.10 -43.90 0.72
C LYS A 145 -28.29 -44.03 -0.22
N GLU A 146 -28.24 -43.39 -1.38
CA GLU A 146 -29.27 -43.50 -2.42
C GLU A 146 -29.41 -44.95 -2.91
N ASP A 147 -28.31 -45.63 -3.21
CA ASP A 147 -28.30 -47.03 -3.61
C ASP A 147 -28.87 -47.95 -2.52
N GLN A 148 -28.56 -47.65 -1.25
CA GLN A 148 -29.10 -48.37 -0.10
C GLN A 148 -30.61 -48.13 0.06
N LEU A 149 -31.09 -46.91 -0.17
CA LEU A 149 -32.52 -46.57 -0.17
C LEU A 149 -33.27 -47.20 -1.35
N LEU A 150 -32.64 -47.29 -2.53
CA LEU A 150 -33.21 -47.96 -3.70
C LEU A 150 -33.34 -49.46 -3.46
N ARG A 151 -32.32 -50.08 -2.84
CA ARG A 151 -32.28 -51.52 -2.58
C ARG A 151 -33.13 -51.94 -1.38
N HIS A 152 -33.22 -51.08 -0.37
CA HIS A 152 -34.03 -51.27 0.83
C HIS A 152 -34.81 -49.98 1.12
N PRO A 153 -35.92 -49.75 0.40
CA PRO A 153 -36.77 -48.60 0.65
C PRO A 153 -37.28 -48.65 2.08
N ASN A 154 -37.00 -47.59 2.85
CA ASN A 154 -37.42 -47.51 4.24
C ASN A 154 -38.96 -47.47 4.30
N PRO A 155 -39.63 -48.49 4.87
CA PRO A 155 -41.10 -48.58 4.88
C PRO A 155 -41.75 -47.43 5.65
N ASP A 156 -41.03 -46.80 6.58
CA ASP A 156 -41.56 -45.69 7.37
C ASP A 156 -41.58 -44.39 6.57
N VAL A 157 -40.57 -44.16 5.71
CA VAL A 157 -40.55 -43.04 4.76
C VAL A 157 -41.65 -43.18 3.71
N ALA A 158 -41.92 -44.40 3.25
CA ALA A 158 -43.03 -44.66 2.34
C ALA A 158 -44.39 -44.37 3.00
N ARG A 159 -44.55 -44.73 4.28
CA ARG A 159 -45.75 -44.43 5.08
C ARG A 159 -45.95 -42.94 5.34
N GLU A 160 -44.90 -42.22 5.71
CA GLU A 160 -44.97 -40.75 5.87
C GLU A 160 -45.38 -40.07 4.58
N ARG A 161 -44.81 -40.49 3.45
CA ARG A 161 -45.17 -39.94 2.12
C ARG A 161 -46.63 -40.20 1.76
N GLN A 162 -47.17 -41.38 2.12
CA GLN A 162 -48.59 -41.68 1.96
C GLN A 162 -49.48 -40.80 2.84
N LEU A 163 -49.14 -40.65 4.12
CA LEU A 163 -49.90 -39.80 5.05
C LEU A 163 -49.90 -38.34 4.61
N GLN A 164 -48.78 -37.86 4.09
CA GLN A 164 -48.65 -36.51 3.57
C GLN A 164 -49.52 -36.30 2.33
N PHE A 165 -49.50 -37.26 1.40
CA PHE A 165 -50.38 -37.25 0.22
C PHE A 165 -51.87 -37.29 0.61
N GLU A 166 -52.24 -38.07 1.63
CA GLU A 166 -53.61 -38.08 2.14
C GLU A 166 -54.02 -36.76 2.79
N ARG A 167 -53.10 -36.11 3.51
CA ARG A 167 -53.30 -34.78 4.09
C ARG A 167 -53.55 -33.74 3.01
N ASP A 168 -52.70 -33.69 2.00
CA ASP A 168 -52.83 -32.75 0.88
C ASP A 168 -54.15 -32.98 0.13
N ARG A 169 -54.53 -34.23 -0.11
CA ARG A 169 -55.81 -34.58 -0.74
C ARG A 169 -57.03 -34.24 0.13
N ARG A 170 -56.90 -34.20 1.45
CA ARG A 170 -57.97 -33.72 2.35
C ARG A 170 -58.05 -32.20 2.31
N ALA A 171 -56.91 -31.51 2.39
CA ALA A 171 -56.83 -30.06 2.31
C ALA A 171 -57.39 -29.54 0.97
N GLU A 172 -57.11 -30.21 -0.15
CA GLU A 172 -57.64 -29.84 -1.45
C GLU A 172 -59.17 -29.97 -1.51
N ARG A 173 -59.73 -31.04 -0.93
CA ARG A 173 -61.19 -31.24 -0.85
C ARG A 173 -61.88 -30.23 0.09
N GLU A 174 -61.21 -29.83 1.17
CA GLU A 174 -61.69 -28.75 2.02
C GLU A 174 -61.66 -27.41 1.29
N ALA A 175 -60.57 -27.09 0.59
CA ALA A 175 -60.46 -25.89 -0.22
C ALA A 175 -61.52 -25.85 -1.34
N GLU A 176 -61.81 -26.98 -1.99
CA GLU A 176 -62.88 -27.08 -2.99
C GLU A 176 -64.27 -26.87 -2.38
N ARG A 177 -64.52 -27.42 -1.18
CA ARG A 177 -65.76 -27.18 -0.43
C ARG A 177 -65.89 -25.72 -0.01
N GLU A 178 -64.81 -25.09 0.43
CA GLU A 178 -64.80 -23.66 0.76
C GLU A 178 -65.08 -22.79 -0.48
N ARG A 179 -64.46 -23.09 -1.63
CA ARG A 179 -64.74 -22.42 -2.90
C ARG A 179 -66.21 -22.57 -3.30
N ARG A 180 -66.77 -23.77 -3.14
CA ARG A 180 -68.17 -24.05 -3.47
C ARG A 180 -69.14 -23.37 -2.50
N ASN A 181 -68.79 -23.29 -1.21
CA ASN A 181 -69.57 -22.55 -0.21
C ASN A 181 -69.50 -21.03 -0.44
N GLN A 182 -68.34 -20.50 -0.85
CA GLN A 182 -68.21 -19.09 -1.25
C GLN A 182 -69.04 -18.76 -2.49
N ALA A 183 -69.12 -19.68 -3.46
CA ALA A 183 -69.97 -19.51 -4.64
C ALA A 183 -71.48 -19.48 -4.32
N PHE A 184 -71.90 -20.00 -3.17
CA PHE A 184 -73.29 -19.99 -2.68
C PHE A 184 -73.59 -18.87 -1.68
N GLN A 185 -72.61 -18.05 -1.29
CA GLN A 185 -72.88 -16.86 -0.47
C GLN A 185 -73.31 -15.69 -1.39
N PRO A 186 -74.49 -15.09 -1.18
CA PRO A 186 -74.84 -13.85 -1.88
C PRO A 186 -73.84 -12.75 -1.48
N GLN A 187 -73.31 -12.02 -2.47
CA GLN A 187 -72.39 -10.92 -2.21
C GLN A 187 -73.09 -9.87 -1.32
N PRO A 188 -72.39 -9.30 -0.31
CA PRO A 188 -72.93 -8.20 0.49
C PRO A 188 -72.92 -6.91 -0.36
N GLY A 189 -73.85 -6.82 -1.31
CA GLY A 189 -73.99 -5.73 -2.26
C GLY A 189 -75.36 -5.67 -2.93
N ASP A 190 -76.08 -6.79 -3.01
CA ASP A 190 -77.43 -6.86 -3.60
C ASP A 190 -78.53 -6.47 -2.60
N ARG A 191 -78.39 -5.31 -1.96
CA ARG A 191 -79.55 -4.65 -1.33
C ARG A 191 -80.20 -3.75 -2.38
N PRO A 192 -81.50 -3.92 -2.69
CA PRO A 192 -82.17 -3.01 -3.62
C PRO A 192 -82.13 -1.61 -3.00
N ASN A 193 -81.61 -0.64 -3.76
CA ASN A 193 -81.59 0.77 -3.38
C ASN A 193 -83.00 1.21 -2.97
N PRO A 194 -83.20 1.84 -1.79
CA PRO A 194 -84.50 2.40 -1.46
C PRO A 194 -84.82 3.50 -2.48
N ARG A 195 -85.98 3.38 -3.14
CA ARG A 195 -86.47 4.32 -4.14
C ARG A 195 -86.46 5.75 -3.56
N PRO A 196 -86.04 6.77 -4.33
CA PRO A 196 -86.15 8.15 -3.88
C PRO A 196 -87.61 8.58 -3.94
N ASP A 197 -88.17 8.93 -2.79
CA ASP A 197 -89.44 9.64 -2.66
C ASP A 197 -89.28 11.02 -3.32
N TRP A 198 -90.09 11.29 -4.34
CA TRP A 198 -90.31 12.63 -4.85
C TRP A 198 -91.74 13.07 -4.54
N ARG A 199 -91.83 14.30 -4.02
CA ARG A 199 -93.03 15.09 -3.79
C ARG A 199 -93.68 15.53 -5.09
#